data_AF-A0A843CTP0-F1
#
_entry.id   AF-A0A843CTP0-F1
#
_cell.length_a   1.000
_cell.length_b   1.000
_cell.length_c   1.000
_cell.angle_alpha   90.00
_cell.angle_beta   90.00
_cell.angle_gamma   90.00
#
_symmetry.space_group_name_H-M   'P 1'
#
loop_
_entity.id
_entity.type
_entity.pdbx_description
1 polymer ?
#
loop_
_entity_poly.entity_id
_entity_poly.type
_entity_poly.pdbx_seq_one_letter_code
_entity_poly.pdbx_strand_id
1 'polypeptide(L)'
;LSHNIEGSYRGVYRMLRIAESKVYSTPVAEAEIQVFRHRDVKEVDPRVGADDTCIALCVVDKGLRAIAAEDVLFYDPTPPTWSSRFRQKFRRGQHILQAFLKHRSLLFRKGVFSRLIFPMEFFIYVMNPILFPVFLFLTGWVVTTNLFLAAIAAAGLLGVALVPSLRTALTTHVTNNLIMLTALVQEARGEKHLVWTKIEETRVTDEKAEIPLIHS
;
A
#
# COMPACT_ATOMS: atom_id res chain seq x y z
N LEU A 1 -18.75 10.02 -5.65
CA LEU A 1 -18.21 9.12 -6.70
C LEU A 1 -16.86 8.50 -6.34
N SER A 2 -15.95 9.20 -5.65
CA SER A 2 -14.69 8.61 -5.14
C SER A 2 -14.90 7.48 -4.11
N HIS A 3 -15.94 7.58 -3.26
CA HIS A 3 -16.22 6.61 -2.20
C HIS A 3 -16.49 5.17 -2.69
N ASN A 4 -17.26 4.98 -3.77
CA ASN A 4 -17.62 3.63 -4.25
C ASN A 4 -16.43 2.87 -4.86
N ILE A 5 -15.48 3.59 -5.47
CA ILE A 5 -14.35 2.97 -6.18
C ILE A 5 -13.16 2.76 -5.23
N GLU A 6 -12.96 3.66 -4.27
CA GLU A 6 -12.02 3.42 -3.17
C GLU A 6 -12.43 2.17 -2.37
N GLY A 7 -13.73 1.95 -2.15
CA GLY A 7 -14.28 0.71 -1.60
C GLY A 7 -13.94 -0.53 -2.45
N SER A 8 -14.01 -0.43 -3.78
CA SER A 8 -13.64 -1.53 -4.68
C SER A 8 -12.14 -1.83 -4.66
N TYR A 9 -11.26 -0.80 -4.63
CA TYR A 9 -9.81 -0.98 -4.55
C TYR A 9 -9.38 -1.56 -3.20
N ARG A 10 -9.93 -1.03 -2.11
CA ARG A 10 -9.74 -1.58 -0.75
C ARG A 10 -10.26 -3.01 -0.66
N GLY A 11 -11.39 -3.32 -1.31
CA GLY A 11 -11.93 -4.67 -1.37
C GLY A 11 -10.98 -5.68 -2.02
N VAL A 12 -10.35 -5.32 -3.15
CA VAL A 12 -9.34 -6.17 -3.80
C VAL A 12 -8.11 -6.33 -2.90
N TYR A 13 -7.63 -5.25 -2.29
CA TYR A 13 -6.49 -5.29 -1.38
C TYR A 13 -6.73 -6.20 -0.18
N ARG A 14 -7.89 -6.03 0.48
CA ARG A 14 -8.34 -6.84 1.60
C ARG A 14 -8.47 -8.31 1.22
N MET A 15 -9.07 -8.60 0.06
CA MET A 15 -9.17 -9.97 -0.46
C MET A 15 -7.78 -10.60 -0.63
N LEU A 16 -6.82 -9.86 -1.19
CA LEU A 16 -5.43 -10.31 -1.30
C LEU A 16 -4.81 -10.60 0.07
N ARG A 17 -4.94 -9.69 1.06
CA ARG A 17 -4.40 -9.92 2.42
C ARG A 17 -4.99 -11.16 3.09
N ILE A 18 -6.30 -11.38 2.92
CA ILE A 18 -7.01 -12.56 3.42
C ILE A 18 -6.51 -13.83 2.71
N ALA A 19 -6.37 -13.80 1.39
CA ALA A 19 -5.87 -14.92 0.61
C ALA A 19 -4.43 -15.30 1.02
N GLU A 20 -3.54 -14.32 1.17
CA GLU A 20 -2.18 -14.51 1.68
C GLU A 20 -2.17 -15.13 3.08
N SER A 21 -3.07 -14.67 3.95
CA SER A 21 -3.23 -15.19 5.31
C SER A 21 -3.69 -16.65 5.32
N LYS A 22 -4.62 -17.01 4.42
CA LYS A 22 -5.08 -18.39 4.23
C LYS A 22 -3.98 -19.30 3.71
N VAL A 23 -3.12 -18.80 2.81
CA VAL A 23 -1.97 -19.55 2.28
C VAL A 23 -0.88 -19.71 3.34
N TYR A 24 -0.47 -18.63 3.99
CA TYR A 24 0.52 -18.67 5.08
C TYR A 24 0.41 -17.44 6.01
N SER A 25 0.82 -16.27 5.53
CA SER A 25 0.86 -15.00 6.26
C SER A 25 0.77 -13.83 5.27
N THR A 26 0.23 -12.70 5.73
CA THR A 26 0.30 -11.42 4.99
C THR A 26 1.49 -10.58 5.47
N PRO A 27 2.32 -10.04 4.55
CA PRO A 27 3.45 -9.17 4.92
C PRO A 27 3.03 -7.72 5.19
N VAL A 28 1.94 -7.24 4.59
CA VAL A 28 1.41 -5.89 4.82
C VAL A 28 0.17 -6.01 5.67
N ALA A 29 0.27 -5.51 6.90
CA ALA A 29 -0.83 -5.47 7.83
C ALA A 29 -1.62 -4.17 7.67
N GLU A 30 -2.93 -4.25 7.90
CA GLU A 30 -3.78 -3.08 8.05
C GLU A 30 -3.47 -2.40 9.39
N ALA A 31 -3.39 -1.06 9.37
CA ALA A 31 -2.89 -0.26 10.48
C ALA A 31 -3.95 0.08 11.53
N GLU A 32 -5.21 -0.26 11.23
CA GLU A 32 -6.35 0.12 12.03
C GLU A 32 -6.37 -0.61 13.38
N ILE A 33 -6.12 -1.92 13.39
CA ILE A 33 -5.85 -2.70 14.60
C ILE A 33 -4.84 -3.80 14.29
N GLN A 34 -3.77 -3.83 15.07
CA GLN A 34 -2.82 -4.94 15.09
C GLN A 34 -2.73 -5.54 16.49
N VAL A 35 -2.92 -6.85 16.60
CA VAL A 35 -2.79 -7.59 17.86
C VAL A 35 -1.67 -8.61 17.72
N PHE A 36 -0.69 -8.54 18.63
CA PHE A 36 0.44 -9.46 18.67
C PHE A 36 0.80 -9.81 20.11
N ARG A 37 1.47 -10.96 20.28
CA ARG A 37 1.97 -11.37 21.60
C ARG A 37 3.23 -10.59 21.94
N HIS A 38 3.22 -9.87 23.05
CA HIS A 38 4.35 -9.05 23.50
C HIS A 38 5.68 -9.84 23.55
N ARG A 39 5.66 -11.10 24.00
CA ARG A 39 6.86 -11.96 24.04
C ARG A 39 7.50 -12.19 22.66
N ASP A 40 6.71 -12.11 21.58
CA ASP A 40 7.15 -12.36 20.21
C ASP A 40 7.59 -11.07 19.52
N VAL A 41 7.30 -9.89 20.09
CA VAL A 41 7.69 -8.56 19.58
C VAL A 41 8.17 -7.72 20.76
N LYS A 42 9.42 -7.96 21.18
CA LYS A 42 10.02 -7.30 22.36
C LYS A 42 10.52 -5.89 22.06
N GLU A 43 11.10 -5.69 20.88
CA GLU A 43 11.72 -4.43 20.48
C GLU A 43 11.35 -4.11 19.03
N VAL A 44 10.91 -2.88 18.79
CA VAL A 44 10.72 -2.32 17.45
C VAL A 44 11.99 -1.56 17.11
N ASP A 45 12.58 -1.84 15.95
CA ASP A 45 13.81 -1.17 15.51
C ASP A 45 13.50 0.30 15.20
N PRO A 46 14.07 1.26 15.96
CA PRO A 46 13.77 2.69 15.77
C PRO A 46 14.30 3.25 14.44
N ARG A 47 15.13 2.49 13.71
CA ARG A 47 15.70 2.90 12.42
C ARG A 47 14.80 2.59 11.22
N VAL A 48 13.72 1.85 11.45
CA VAL A 48 12.66 1.58 10.49
C VAL A 48 11.39 2.24 11.02
N GLY A 49 10.62 2.85 10.13
CA GLY A 49 9.31 3.39 10.49
C GLY A 49 8.52 2.37 11.29
N ALA A 50 8.08 2.77 12.48
CA ALA A 50 7.26 1.92 13.33
C ALA A 50 5.89 1.78 12.66
N ASP A 51 5.77 0.74 11.86
CA ASP A 51 4.63 0.45 10.99
C ASP A 51 4.22 -1.01 11.14
N ASP A 52 2.94 -1.28 10.96
CA ASP A 52 2.32 -2.58 11.18
C ASP A 52 2.96 -3.67 10.30
N THR A 53 3.40 -3.29 9.11
CA THR A 53 4.19 -4.12 8.18
C THR A 53 5.47 -4.65 8.83
N CYS A 54 6.22 -3.79 9.53
CA CYS A 54 7.48 -4.21 10.17
C CYS A 54 7.22 -5.22 11.29
N ILE A 55 6.15 -5.01 12.07
CA ILE A 55 5.77 -5.95 13.14
C ILE A 55 5.32 -7.28 12.55
N ALA A 56 4.49 -7.27 11.51
CA ALA A 56 4.06 -8.49 10.82
C ALA A 56 5.25 -9.29 10.29
N LEU A 57 6.21 -8.62 9.63
CA LEU A 57 7.41 -9.27 9.12
C LEU A 57 8.34 -9.76 10.24
N CYS A 58 8.47 -9.05 11.37
CA CYS A 58 9.19 -9.55 12.54
C CYS A 58 8.61 -10.86 13.07
N VAL A 59 7.27 -10.99 13.11
CA VAL A 59 6.59 -12.21 13.54
C VAL A 59 6.85 -13.34 12.53
N VAL A 60 6.71 -13.07 11.23
CA VAL A 60 6.97 -14.06 10.17
C VAL A 60 8.43 -14.49 10.14
N ASP A 61 9.36 -13.58 10.40
CA ASP A 61 10.79 -13.84 10.44
C ASP A 61 11.19 -14.82 11.56
N LYS A 62 10.38 -14.89 12.62
CA LYS A 62 10.50 -15.86 13.72
C LYS A 62 9.83 -17.21 13.42
N GLY A 63 9.29 -17.40 12.22
CA GLY A 63 8.56 -18.61 11.83
C GLY A 63 7.13 -18.67 12.35
N LEU A 64 6.59 -17.56 12.87
CA LEU A 64 5.19 -17.46 13.27
C LEU A 64 4.33 -16.97 12.09
N ARG A 65 3.01 -16.89 12.30
CA ARG A 65 2.05 -16.44 11.29
C ARG A 65 1.52 -15.04 11.62
N ALA A 66 1.42 -14.21 10.59
CA ALA A 66 0.76 -12.90 10.64
C ALA A 66 -0.47 -12.96 9.73
N ILE A 67 -1.66 -12.76 10.28
CA ILE A 67 -2.93 -13.01 9.59
C ILE A 67 -3.82 -11.76 9.61
N ALA A 68 -4.52 -11.52 8.51
CA ALA A 68 -5.61 -10.56 8.43
C ALA A 68 -6.93 -11.27 8.77
N ALA A 69 -7.70 -10.70 9.70
CA ALA A 69 -8.99 -11.25 10.11
C ALA A 69 -10.12 -10.83 9.15
N GLU A 70 -11.00 -11.77 8.78
CA GLU A 70 -12.07 -11.54 7.80
C GLU A 70 -13.29 -10.79 8.39
N ASP A 71 -13.47 -10.84 9.70
CA ASP A 71 -14.68 -10.35 10.38
C ASP A 71 -14.51 -8.97 11.02
N VAL A 72 -13.39 -8.29 10.74
CA VAL A 72 -13.11 -6.97 11.29
C VAL A 72 -13.34 -5.89 10.24
N LEU A 73 -14.14 -4.89 10.61
CA LEU A 73 -14.54 -3.74 9.81
C LEU A 73 -13.98 -2.48 10.47
N PHE A 74 -13.28 -1.67 9.69
CA PHE A 74 -12.70 -0.43 10.16
C PHE A 74 -13.13 0.76 9.32
N TYR A 75 -13.21 1.92 9.97
CA TYR A 75 -13.43 3.20 9.32
C TYR A 75 -12.17 4.05 9.48
N ASP A 76 -11.40 4.21 8.39
CA ASP A 76 -10.24 5.12 8.36
C ASP A 76 -10.67 6.46 7.72
N PRO A 77 -10.88 7.52 8.52
CA PRO A 77 -11.27 8.82 7.99
C PRO A 77 -10.15 9.36 7.09
N THR A 78 -10.45 9.48 5.81
CA THR A 78 -9.47 9.97 4.84
C THR A 78 -9.30 11.49 5.04
N PRO A 79 -8.06 12.01 5.17
CA PRO A 79 -7.83 13.45 5.39
C PRO A 79 -8.58 14.29 4.34
N PRO A 80 -9.10 15.48 4.68
CA PRO A 80 -9.89 16.26 3.72
C PRO A 80 -9.04 16.82 2.58
N THR A 81 -7.76 17.12 2.83
CA THR A 81 -6.87 17.77 1.85
C THR A 81 -6.05 16.76 1.03
N TRP A 82 -5.85 17.07 -0.25
CA TRP A 82 -5.06 16.23 -1.16
C TRP A 82 -3.58 16.13 -0.74
N SER A 83 -3.01 17.22 -0.22
CA SER A 83 -1.63 17.27 0.28
C SER A 83 -1.42 16.38 1.51
N SER A 84 -2.35 16.40 2.48
CA SER A 84 -2.30 15.51 3.66
C SER A 84 -2.47 14.04 3.26
N ARG A 85 -3.37 13.74 2.33
CA ARG A 85 -3.52 12.38 1.76
C ARG A 85 -2.23 11.90 1.09
N PHE A 86 -1.62 12.75 0.27
CA PHE A 86 -0.37 12.42 -0.41
C PHE A 86 0.75 12.16 0.59
N ARG A 87 0.91 13.05 1.58
CA ARG A 87 1.93 12.91 2.65
C ARG A 87 1.74 11.62 3.45
N GLN A 88 0.50 11.27 3.80
CA GLN A 88 0.18 10.03 4.51
C GLN A 88 0.53 8.79 3.67
N LYS A 89 0.12 8.76 2.39
CA LYS A 89 0.45 7.66 1.48
C LYS A 89 1.95 7.53 1.24
N PHE A 90 2.64 8.64 1.07
CA PHE A 90 4.08 8.70 0.91
C PHE A 90 4.81 8.10 2.12
N ARG A 91 4.45 8.55 3.32
CA ARG A 91 5.02 8.03 4.56
C ARG A 91 4.78 6.53 4.73
N ARG A 92 3.53 6.06 4.54
CA ARG A 92 3.17 4.64 4.59
C ARG A 92 4.00 3.82 3.59
N GLY A 93 4.14 4.32 2.35
CA GLY A 93 4.97 3.69 1.32
C GLY A 93 6.43 3.57 1.71
N GLN A 94 7.01 4.62 2.30
CA GLN A 94 8.39 4.58 2.79
C GLN A 94 8.58 3.58 3.94
N HIS A 95 7.62 3.49 4.87
CA HIS A 95 7.68 2.52 5.97
C HIS A 95 7.60 1.07 5.47
N ILE A 96 6.71 0.78 4.52
CA ILE A 96 6.63 -0.54 3.86
C ILE A 96 7.97 -0.88 3.20
N LEU A 97 8.55 0.06 2.45
CA LEU A 97 9.85 -0.13 1.81
C LEU A 97 10.95 -0.45 2.83
N GLN A 98 11.06 0.33 3.90
CA GLN A 98 12.06 0.11 4.94
C GLN A 98 11.87 -1.26 5.62
N ALA A 99 10.64 -1.66 5.90
CA ALA A 99 10.32 -2.98 6.46
C ALA A 99 10.74 -4.11 5.50
N PHE A 100 10.45 -3.97 4.21
CA PHE A 100 10.81 -4.98 3.20
C PHE A 100 12.34 -5.09 3.03
N LEU A 101 13.05 -3.96 3.02
CA LEU A 101 14.51 -3.95 2.93
C LEU A 101 15.16 -4.55 4.18
N LYS A 102 14.65 -4.26 5.38
CA LYS A 102 15.11 -4.86 6.64
C LYS A 102 14.94 -6.37 6.64
N HIS A 103 13.80 -6.86 6.15
CA HIS A 103 13.46 -8.28 6.10
C HIS A 103 13.77 -8.95 4.75
N ARG A 104 14.63 -8.36 3.92
CA ARG A 104 14.97 -8.87 2.57
C ARG A 104 15.51 -10.31 2.56
N SER A 105 16.09 -10.76 3.68
CA SER A 105 16.58 -12.14 3.82
C SER A 105 15.46 -13.18 3.69
N LEU A 106 14.20 -12.79 3.95
CA LEU A 106 13.02 -13.63 3.75
C LEU A 106 12.83 -14.05 2.29
N LEU A 107 13.35 -13.31 1.31
CA LEU A 107 13.29 -13.68 -0.12
C LEU A 107 14.10 -14.95 -0.42
N PHE A 108 15.09 -15.27 0.40
CA PHE A 108 16.02 -16.39 0.16
C PHE A 108 15.73 -17.60 1.05
N ARG A 109 14.70 -17.53 1.90
CA ARG A 109 14.32 -18.64 2.78
C ARG A 109 13.47 -19.68 2.06
N LYS A 110 13.33 -20.85 2.70
CA LYS A 110 12.44 -21.92 2.24
C LYS A 110 11.01 -21.67 2.75
N GLY A 111 10.02 -22.19 2.02
CA GLY A 111 8.60 -22.11 2.38
C GLY A 111 7.77 -21.30 1.39
N VAL A 112 6.44 -21.46 1.47
CA VAL A 112 5.49 -20.81 0.54
C VAL A 112 5.54 -19.30 0.65
N PHE A 113 5.64 -18.76 1.87
CA PHE A 113 5.74 -17.32 2.07
C PHE A 113 6.95 -16.71 1.35
N SER A 114 8.14 -17.30 1.55
CA SER A 114 9.38 -16.81 0.96
C SER A 114 9.51 -17.02 -0.54
N ARG A 115 8.81 -18.02 -1.11
CA ARG A 115 8.90 -18.35 -2.55
C ARG A 115 7.79 -17.72 -3.39
N LEU A 116 6.66 -17.37 -2.79
CA LEU A 116 5.48 -16.89 -3.52
C LEU A 116 5.02 -15.53 -2.99
N ILE A 117 4.67 -15.45 -1.71
CA ILE A 117 4.00 -14.26 -1.15
C ILE A 117 4.95 -13.07 -1.06
N PHE A 118 6.06 -13.22 -0.35
CA PHE A 118 7.00 -12.12 -0.12
C PHE A 118 7.67 -11.62 -1.40
N PRO A 119 8.08 -12.49 -2.36
CA PRO A 119 8.56 -12.01 -3.66
C PRO A 119 7.52 -11.25 -4.48
N MET A 120 6.24 -11.67 -4.47
CA MET A 120 5.16 -10.96 -5.15
C MET A 120 4.96 -9.56 -4.56
N GLU A 121 4.91 -9.47 -3.24
CA GLU A 121 4.73 -8.21 -2.52
C GLU A 121 5.94 -7.29 -2.70
N PHE A 122 7.16 -7.84 -2.59
CA PHE A 122 8.38 -7.12 -2.89
C PHE A 122 8.39 -6.59 -4.33
N PHE A 123 7.90 -7.38 -5.30
CA PHE A 123 7.76 -6.92 -6.68
C PHE A 123 6.80 -5.73 -6.78
N ILE A 124 5.59 -5.83 -6.20
CA ILE A 124 4.56 -4.78 -6.27
C ILE A 124 5.03 -3.45 -5.67
N TYR A 125 5.72 -3.49 -4.52
CA TYR A 125 6.09 -2.29 -3.77
C TYR A 125 7.48 -1.74 -4.09
N VAL A 126 8.42 -2.57 -4.56
CA VAL A 126 9.82 -2.16 -4.81
C VAL A 126 10.14 -2.17 -6.31
N MET A 127 9.88 -3.27 -7.00
CA MET A 127 10.29 -3.40 -8.42
C MET A 127 9.35 -2.69 -9.38
N ASN A 128 8.03 -2.85 -9.21
CA ASN A 128 7.03 -2.30 -10.11
C ASN A 128 7.11 -0.76 -10.22
N PRO A 129 7.27 0.03 -9.14
CA PRO A 129 7.43 1.48 -9.25
C PRO A 129 8.67 1.93 -10.03
N ILE A 130 9.74 1.12 -10.03
CA ILE A 130 10.99 1.38 -10.79
C ILE A 130 10.79 1.02 -12.27
N LEU A 131 10.16 -0.13 -12.53
CA LEU A 131 9.92 -0.62 -13.88
C LEU A 131 8.83 0.18 -14.62
N PHE A 132 7.86 0.72 -13.89
CA PHE A 132 6.74 1.47 -14.45
C PHE A 132 7.16 2.62 -15.39
N PRO A 133 8.02 3.59 -15.00
CA PRO A 133 8.44 4.65 -15.91
C PRO A 133 9.26 4.14 -17.11
N VAL A 134 10.04 3.07 -16.93
CA VAL A 134 10.82 2.45 -18.01
C VAL A 134 9.89 1.84 -19.05
N PHE A 135 8.92 1.03 -18.63
CA PHE A 135 7.94 0.45 -19.54
C PHE A 135 7.04 1.49 -20.18
N LEU A 136 6.67 2.56 -19.45
CA LEU A 136 5.91 3.66 -20.01
C LEU A 136 6.68 4.37 -21.14
N PHE A 137 7.97 4.65 -20.91
CA PHE A 137 8.84 5.24 -21.92
C PHE A 137 9.01 4.34 -23.15
N LEU A 138 9.32 3.06 -22.94
CA LEU A 138 9.48 2.08 -24.02
C LEU A 138 8.19 1.93 -24.83
N THR A 139 7.03 1.87 -24.16
CA THR A 139 5.72 1.80 -24.83
C THR A 139 5.47 3.05 -25.66
N GLY A 140 5.73 4.24 -25.11
CA GLY A 140 5.60 5.50 -25.85
C GLY A 140 6.51 5.55 -27.08
N TRP A 141 7.77 5.14 -26.93
CA TRP A 141 8.73 5.06 -28.04
C TRP A 141 8.25 4.12 -29.16
N VAL A 142 7.84 2.90 -28.81
CA VAL A 142 7.34 1.92 -29.79
C VAL A 142 6.08 2.43 -30.50
N VAL A 143 5.16 3.06 -29.76
CA VAL A 143 3.95 3.66 -30.33
C VAL A 143 4.27 4.77 -31.33
N THR A 144 5.28 5.60 -31.08
CA THR A 144 5.67 6.66 -32.03
C THR A 144 6.31 6.15 -33.32
N THR A 145 6.85 4.93 -33.31
CA THR A 145 7.53 4.34 -34.49
C THR A 145 6.62 3.49 -35.36
N ASN A 146 5.43 3.10 -34.87
CA ASN A 146 4.51 2.21 -35.59
C ASN A 146 3.07 2.70 -35.51
N LEU A 147 2.51 3.11 -36.66
CA LEU A 147 1.15 3.67 -36.76
C LEU A 147 0.05 2.68 -36.34
N PHE A 148 0.23 1.39 -36.62
CA PHE A 148 -0.75 0.37 -36.22
C PHE A 148 -0.81 0.23 -34.69
N LEU A 149 0.35 0.18 -34.04
CA LEU A 149 0.43 0.15 -32.57
C LEU A 149 -0.08 1.46 -31.97
N ALA A 150 0.15 2.61 -32.62
CA ALA A 150 -0.41 3.89 -32.21
C ALA A 150 -1.94 3.90 -32.26
N ALA A 151 -2.55 3.34 -33.30
CA ALA A 151 -4.00 3.23 -33.41
C ALA A 151 -4.59 2.35 -32.30
N ILE A 152 -3.95 1.22 -31.98
CA ILE A 152 -4.36 0.33 -30.86
C ILE A 152 -4.25 1.07 -29.53
N ALA A 153 -3.12 1.74 -29.28
CA ALA A 153 -2.90 2.49 -28.05
C ALA A 153 -3.93 3.64 -27.90
N ALA A 154 -4.21 4.37 -28.96
CA ALA A 154 -5.22 5.43 -28.98
C ALA A 154 -6.63 4.89 -28.69
N ALA A 155 -7.01 3.77 -29.31
CA ALA A 155 -8.28 3.11 -29.03
C ALA A 155 -8.39 2.63 -27.57
N GLY A 156 -7.31 2.07 -27.02
CA GLY A 156 -7.23 1.69 -25.61
C GLY A 156 -7.38 2.87 -24.66
N LEU A 157 -6.67 3.97 -24.92
CA LEU A 157 -6.79 5.22 -24.15
C LEU A 157 -8.19 5.82 -24.23
N LEU A 158 -8.83 5.77 -25.40
CA LEU A 158 -10.22 6.19 -25.57
C LEU A 158 -11.16 5.31 -24.74
N GLY A 159 -10.98 3.99 -24.75
CA GLY A 159 -11.73 3.06 -23.92
C GLY A 159 -11.60 3.37 -22.43
N VAL A 160 -10.38 3.65 -21.96
CA VAL A 160 -10.15 4.10 -20.58
C VAL A 160 -10.86 5.42 -20.32
N ALA A 161 -10.77 6.41 -21.21
CA ALA A 161 -11.37 7.73 -21.03
C ALA A 161 -12.91 7.67 -20.93
N LEU A 162 -13.55 6.77 -21.67
CA LEU A 162 -15.01 6.61 -21.68
C LEU A 162 -15.52 5.93 -20.40
N VAL A 163 -14.76 5.00 -19.82
CA VAL A 163 -15.20 4.20 -18.66
C VAL A 163 -14.74 4.83 -17.34
N PRO A 164 -15.63 5.34 -16.49
CA PRO A 164 -15.26 6.00 -15.22
C PRO A 164 -14.39 5.15 -14.29
N SER A 165 -14.69 3.86 -14.16
CA SER A 165 -13.95 2.94 -13.29
C SER A 165 -12.50 2.73 -13.77
N LEU A 166 -12.29 2.62 -15.08
CA LEU A 166 -10.95 2.50 -15.66
C LEU A 166 -10.13 3.79 -15.47
N ARG A 167 -10.75 4.97 -15.61
CA ARG A 167 -10.08 6.25 -15.30
C ARG A 167 -9.57 6.28 -13.88
N THR A 168 -10.42 5.94 -12.91
CA THR A 168 -10.05 5.94 -11.50
C THR A 168 -9.04 4.87 -11.14
N ALA A 169 -9.10 3.69 -11.78
CA ALA A 169 -8.10 2.64 -11.59
C ALA A 169 -6.74 3.08 -12.14
N LEU A 170 -6.71 3.66 -13.34
CA LEU A 170 -5.50 4.19 -13.95
C LEU A 170 -4.89 5.32 -13.12
N THR A 171 -5.68 6.33 -12.73
CA THR A 171 -5.18 7.45 -11.93
C THR A 171 -4.67 6.97 -10.57
N THR A 172 -5.35 6.02 -9.93
CA THR A 172 -4.91 5.42 -8.66
C THR A 172 -3.60 4.65 -8.86
N HIS A 173 -3.49 3.83 -9.91
CA HIS A 173 -2.29 3.06 -10.20
C HIS A 173 -1.09 3.98 -10.49
N VAL A 174 -1.26 4.98 -11.36
CA VAL A 174 -0.21 5.96 -11.68
C VAL A 174 0.21 6.72 -10.42
N THR A 175 -0.74 7.21 -9.63
CA THR A 175 -0.46 7.96 -8.40
C THR A 175 0.30 7.09 -7.39
N ASN A 176 -0.11 5.83 -7.18
CA ASN A 176 0.56 4.93 -6.26
C ASN A 176 2.00 4.61 -6.70
N ASN A 177 2.22 4.35 -8.00
CA ASN A 177 3.58 4.11 -8.52
C ASN A 177 4.47 5.34 -8.36
N LEU A 178 3.97 6.55 -8.63
CA LEU A 178 4.73 7.78 -8.43
C LEU A 178 5.06 8.02 -6.95
N ILE A 179 4.10 7.80 -6.04
CA ILE A 179 4.32 7.89 -4.60
C ILE A 179 5.40 6.90 -4.15
N MET A 180 5.32 5.64 -4.56
CA MET A 180 6.32 4.64 -4.19
C MET A 180 7.69 4.92 -4.82
N LEU A 181 7.74 5.39 -6.07
CA LEU A 181 8.98 5.78 -6.73
C LEU A 181 9.65 6.95 -6.00
N THR A 182 8.89 7.97 -5.62
CA THR A 182 9.42 9.08 -4.81
C THR A 182 9.91 8.62 -3.44
N ALA A 183 9.22 7.66 -2.80
CA ALA A 183 9.64 7.08 -1.53
C ALA A 183 10.96 6.31 -1.67
N LEU A 184 11.11 5.53 -2.75
CA LEU A 184 12.37 4.85 -3.09
C LEU A 184 13.52 5.83 -3.29
N VAL A 185 13.29 6.92 -4.03
CA VAL A 185 14.32 7.94 -4.29
C VAL A 185 14.72 8.68 -3.00
N GLN A 186 13.77 9.04 -2.13
CA GLN A 186 14.07 9.68 -0.86
C GLN A 186 14.80 8.74 0.11
N GLU A 187 14.37 7.47 0.19
CA GLU A 187 15.07 6.46 1.01
C GLU A 187 16.50 6.25 0.52
N ALA A 188 16.73 6.21 -0.80
CA ALA A 188 18.06 6.11 -1.40
C ALA A 188 18.93 7.35 -1.13
N ARG A 189 18.32 8.53 -0.94
CA ARG A 189 19.00 9.78 -0.54
C ARG A 189 19.25 9.88 0.96
N GLY A 190 18.76 8.94 1.76
CA GLY A 190 18.90 8.92 3.22
C GLY A 190 17.88 9.79 3.98
N GLU A 191 16.88 10.35 3.30
CA GLU A 191 15.82 11.14 3.92
C GLU A 191 14.77 10.23 4.55
N LYS A 192 14.92 9.92 5.85
CA LYS A 192 14.03 9.00 6.56
C LYS A 192 12.94 9.73 7.35
N HIS A 193 11.68 9.51 6.98
CA HIS A 193 10.53 10.00 7.76
C HIS A 193 10.17 9.00 8.86
N LEU A 194 10.93 8.97 9.96
CA LEU A 194 10.78 7.98 11.04
C LEU A 194 9.70 8.34 12.08
N VAL A 195 9.44 9.64 12.29
CA VAL A 195 8.58 10.12 13.38
C VAL A 195 7.21 10.56 12.84
N TRP A 196 6.15 10.14 13.52
CA TRP A 196 4.79 10.59 13.21
C TRP A 196 4.64 12.08 13.54
N THR A 197 4.40 12.88 12.52
CA THR A 197 3.86 14.24 12.69
C THR A 197 2.34 14.16 12.74
N LYS A 198 1.77 14.82 13.77
CA LYS A 198 0.35 14.82 14.04
C LYS A 198 -0.41 15.55 12.93
N ILE A 199 -1.36 14.86 12.30
CA ILE A 199 -2.28 15.49 11.34
C ILE A 199 -3.50 15.93 12.14
N GLU A 200 -3.65 17.24 12.35
CA GLU A 200 -4.77 17.79 13.14
C GLU A 200 -6.10 17.73 12.37
N GLU A 201 -6.05 17.67 11.03
CA GLU A 201 -7.20 17.75 10.12
C GLU A 201 -8.19 16.56 10.21
N THR A 202 -7.80 15.43 10.78
CA THR A 202 -8.66 14.24 10.96
C THR A 202 -9.43 14.23 12.28
N ARG A 203 -9.21 15.22 13.16
CA ARG A 203 -10.04 15.37 14.36
C ARG A 203 -11.35 16.03 13.96
N VAL A 204 -12.46 15.32 14.21
CA VAL A 204 -13.73 16.00 14.51
C VAL A 204 -13.41 16.87 15.73
N THR A 205 -13.49 18.19 15.58
CA THR A 205 -13.48 19.09 16.75
C THR A 205 -14.58 18.62 17.69
N ASP A 206 -14.30 18.55 18.99
CA ASP A 206 -15.22 18.10 20.06
C ASP A 206 -16.61 18.79 20.05
N GLU A 207 -16.81 19.82 19.24
CA GLU A 207 -18.07 20.55 19.09
C GLU A 207 -19.20 19.81 18.33
N LYS A 208 -18.96 18.66 17.68
CA LYS A 208 -20.00 17.95 16.91
C LYS A 208 -20.21 16.48 17.27
N ALA A 209 -19.86 16.07 18.49
CA ALA A 209 -20.27 14.78 19.02
C ALA A 209 -21.65 14.89 19.71
N GLU A 210 -22.69 15.35 19.00
CA GLU A 210 -24.05 15.10 19.44
C GLU A 210 -24.37 13.63 19.17
N ILE A 211 -24.30 12.83 20.23
CA ILE A 211 -24.76 11.44 20.25
C ILE A 211 -26.27 11.46 19.96
N PRO A 212 -26.78 10.82 18.89
CA PRO A 212 -28.23 10.69 18.73
C PRO A 212 -28.73 9.77 19.84
N LEU A 213 -29.48 10.35 20.79
CA LEU A 213 -30.21 9.61 21.81
C LEU A 213 -31.20 8.68 21.11
N ILE A 214 -30.91 7.38 21.14
CA ILE A 214 -31.88 6.36 20.77
C ILE A 214 -32.91 6.32 21.90
N HIS A 215 -34.07 6.93 21.68
CA HIS A 215 -35.22 6.73 22.55
C HIS A 215 -35.71 5.28 22.37
N SER A 216 -35.72 4.53 23.46
CA SER A 216 -36.32 3.20 23.61
C SER A 216 -37.83 3.22 23.42
#